data_AF-A0A9R1RED0-F1
#
_entry.id   AF-A0A9R1RED0-F1
#
_cell.length_a   1.000
_cell.length_b   1.000
_cell.length_c   1.000
_cell.angle_alpha   90.00
_cell.angle_beta   90.00
_cell.angle_gamma   90.00
#
_symmetry.space_group_name_H-M   'P 1'
#
loop_
_entity.id
_entity.type
_entity.pdbx_description
1 polymer ?
#
loop_
_entity_poly.entity_id
_entity_poly.type
_entity_poly.pdbx_seq_one_letter_code
_entity_poly.pdbx_strand_id
1 'polypeptide(L)'
;MMLLQELKKEKMKAAAAVKELQEKTEQKLMDELQRKDEEASQQVEKVQELAKAELAAALAKEKASQIEQIAEADLNIDALCMAFYARSEEARQSHSVHKLALGTLALEEALSSGSPIRTEVDQLRKSLEGIDKDSLLELALSSLPEDVLKYGSDTQMELKQKFNSLKATVRHFGLIPSGGGGILTHAVAHVASNIKVEEDPSGDGLESLISRVEDLIVGGDLTAAADALTGGLQGTAAEEAAAEWAKQARKRAIAEQTLTLLHSYASSITFS
;
A
#
# COMPACT_ATOMS: atom_id res chain seq x y z
N MET A 1 -11.21 77.31 -112.74
CA MET A 1 -11.32 77.71 -111.31
C MET A 1 -12.46 76.99 -110.58
N MET A 2 -13.64 76.77 -111.18
CA MET A 2 -14.80 76.08 -110.57
C MET A 2 -14.53 74.62 -110.12
N LEU A 3 -13.99 73.76 -111.00
CA LEU A 3 -13.71 72.34 -110.70
C LEU A 3 -12.77 72.12 -109.51
N LEU A 4 -11.86 73.06 -109.26
CA LEU A 4 -10.88 72.97 -108.17
C LEU A 4 -11.52 73.30 -106.80
N GLN A 5 -12.58 74.12 -106.78
CA GLN A 5 -13.35 74.45 -105.59
C GLN A 5 -14.31 73.31 -105.20
N GLU A 6 -14.95 72.68 -106.17
CA GLU A 6 -15.79 71.48 -105.96
C GLU A 6 -14.96 70.29 -105.48
N LEU A 7 -13.78 70.05 -106.08
CA LEU A 7 -12.86 69.02 -105.60
C LEU A 7 -12.42 69.29 -104.15
N LYS A 8 -12.21 70.55 -103.76
CA LYS A 8 -11.85 70.93 -102.39
C LYS A 8 -13.01 70.70 -101.41
N LYS A 9 -14.24 71.02 -101.82
CA LYS A 9 -15.45 70.84 -101.01
C LYS A 9 -15.78 69.36 -100.80
N GLU A 10 -15.67 68.56 -101.85
CA GLU A 10 -15.84 67.10 -101.77
C GLU A 10 -14.72 66.45 -100.95
N LYS A 11 -13.47 66.90 -101.08
CA LYS A 11 -12.37 66.45 -100.19
C LYS A 11 -12.62 66.81 -98.73
N MET A 12 -13.16 68.00 -98.43
CA MET A 12 -13.50 68.37 -97.05
C MET A 12 -14.68 67.57 -96.49
N LYS A 13 -15.71 67.28 -97.30
CA LYS A 13 -16.82 66.40 -96.91
C LYS A 13 -16.35 64.96 -96.67
N ALA A 14 -15.53 64.42 -97.57
CA ALA A 14 -14.96 63.09 -97.42
C ALA A 14 -14.04 63.00 -96.20
N ALA A 15 -13.21 64.02 -95.96
CA ALA A 15 -12.36 64.08 -94.77
C ALA A 15 -13.19 64.19 -93.47
N ALA A 16 -14.28 64.96 -93.47
CA ALA A 16 -15.19 65.05 -92.32
C ALA A 16 -15.90 63.72 -92.06
N ALA A 17 -16.40 63.05 -93.11
CA ALA A 17 -17.06 61.76 -92.99
C ALA A 17 -16.09 60.65 -92.51
N VAL A 18 -14.84 60.65 -92.96
CA VAL A 18 -13.79 59.74 -92.47
C VAL A 18 -13.51 60.00 -90.99
N LYS A 19 -13.39 61.26 -90.58
CA LYS A 19 -13.15 61.62 -89.18
C LYS A 19 -14.30 61.22 -88.28
N GLU A 20 -15.54 61.45 -88.69
CA GLU A 20 -16.74 61.04 -87.96
C GLU A 20 -16.84 59.51 -87.84
N LEU A 21 -16.51 58.78 -88.91
CA LEU A 21 -16.43 57.31 -88.89
C LEU A 21 -15.34 56.83 -87.91
N GLN A 22 -14.19 57.49 -87.92
CA GLN A 22 -13.05 57.16 -87.07
C GLN A 22 -13.36 57.41 -85.59
N GLU A 23 -13.92 58.57 -85.25
CA GLU A 23 -14.40 58.90 -83.90
C GLU A 23 -15.47 57.89 -83.42
N LYS A 24 -16.39 57.47 -84.31
CA LYS A 24 -17.42 56.48 -83.97
C LYS A 24 -16.84 55.07 -83.77
N THR A 25 -15.80 54.69 -84.50
CA THR A 25 -15.11 53.41 -84.29
C THR A 25 -14.26 53.42 -83.03
N GLU A 26 -13.58 54.52 -82.74
CA GLU A 26 -12.79 54.70 -81.52
C GLU A 26 -13.70 54.67 -80.29
N GLN A 27 -14.86 55.35 -80.33
CA GLN A 27 -15.83 55.31 -79.25
C GLN A 27 -16.35 53.89 -78.99
N LYS A 28 -16.70 53.13 -80.04
CA LYS A 28 -17.12 51.73 -79.90
C LYS A 28 -16.02 50.84 -79.32
N LEU A 29 -14.77 51.05 -79.72
CA LEU A 29 -13.63 50.31 -79.20
C LEU A 29 -13.42 50.61 -77.70
N MET A 30 -13.55 51.88 -77.31
CA MET A 30 -13.45 52.32 -75.91
C MET A 30 -14.56 51.72 -75.06
N ASP A 31 -15.81 51.76 -75.54
CA ASP A 31 -16.96 51.18 -74.82
C ASP A 31 -16.80 49.64 -74.68
N GLU A 32 -16.27 48.96 -75.71
CA GLU A 32 -16.01 47.51 -75.65
C GLU A 32 -14.84 47.15 -74.73
N LEU A 33 -13.76 47.93 -74.74
CA LEU A 33 -12.64 47.80 -73.79
C LEU A 33 -13.10 47.99 -72.36
N GLN A 34 -13.91 49.03 -72.09
CA GLN A 34 -14.44 49.31 -70.77
C GLN A 34 -15.35 48.17 -70.30
N ARG A 35 -16.25 47.69 -71.15
CA ARG A 35 -17.09 46.53 -70.82
C ARG A 35 -16.27 45.28 -70.54
N LYS A 36 -15.20 45.05 -71.31
CA LYS A 36 -14.30 43.91 -71.10
C LYS A 36 -13.50 44.02 -69.81
N ASP A 37 -13.08 45.23 -69.44
CA ASP A 37 -12.38 45.51 -68.19
C ASP A 37 -13.32 45.34 -66.98
N GLU A 38 -14.56 45.82 -67.07
CA GLU A 38 -15.60 45.59 -66.06
C GLU A 38 -15.95 44.10 -65.91
N GLU A 39 -16.11 43.37 -67.02
CA GLU A 39 -16.33 41.92 -67.02
C GLU A 39 -15.15 41.17 -66.37
N ALA A 40 -13.91 41.55 -66.70
CA ALA A 40 -12.71 40.94 -66.14
C ALA A 40 -12.56 41.24 -64.64
N SER A 41 -12.79 42.48 -64.23
CA SER A 41 -12.77 42.92 -62.84
C SER A 41 -13.79 42.15 -61.99
N GLN A 42 -15.03 42.01 -62.49
CA GLN A 42 -16.06 41.21 -61.83
C GLN A 42 -15.70 39.72 -61.72
N GLN A 43 -15.02 39.15 -62.72
CA GLN A 43 -14.57 37.76 -62.63
C GLN A 43 -13.44 37.59 -61.60
N VAL A 44 -12.48 38.51 -61.57
CA VAL A 44 -11.40 38.51 -60.57
C VAL A 44 -12.00 38.63 -59.16
N GLU A 45 -12.96 39.53 -58.96
CA GLU A 45 -13.63 39.70 -57.67
C GLU A 45 -14.38 38.43 -57.25
N LYS A 46 -15.16 37.81 -58.15
CA LYS A 46 -15.84 36.54 -57.86
C LYS A 46 -14.89 35.41 -57.51
N VAL A 47 -13.79 35.26 -58.26
CA VAL A 47 -12.77 34.24 -57.97
C VAL A 47 -12.09 34.51 -56.63
N GLN A 48 -11.80 35.78 -56.33
CA GLN A 48 -11.21 36.17 -55.06
C GLN A 48 -12.14 35.89 -53.88
N GLU A 49 -13.44 36.19 -53.99
CA GLU A 49 -14.42 35.89 -52.95
C GLU A 49 -14.62 34.38 -52.75
N LEU A 50 -14.68 33.60 -53.84
CA LEU A 50 -14.72 32.13 -53.75
C LEU A 50 -13.46 31.56 -53.07
N ALA A 51 -12.27 32.04 -53.45
CA ALA A 51 -11.01 31.60 -52.86
C ALA A 51 -10.93 31.95 -51.36
N LYS A 52 -11.40 33.14 -50.95
CA LYS A 52 -11.50 33.52 -49.53
C LYS A 52 -12.46 32.62 -48.78
N ALA A 53 -13.62 32.30 -49.36
CA ALA A 53 -14.60 31.41 -48.74
C ALA A 53 -14.07 29.97 -48.59
N GLU A 54 -13.40 29.45 -49.61
CA GLU A 54 -12.76 28.13 -49.56
C GLU A 54 -11.64 28.06 -48.51
N LEU A 55 -10.79 29.09 -48.44
CA LEU A 55 -9.74 29.19 -47.41
C LEU A 55 -10.35 29.22 -46.00
N ALA A 56 -11.40 30.02 -45.80
CA ALA A 56 -12.09 30.12 -44.52
C ALA A 56 -12.72 28.78 -44.12
N ALA A 57 -13.34 28.06 -45.07
CA ALA A 57 -13.93 26.74 -44.83
C ALA A 57 -12.86 25.69 -44.50
N ALA A 58 -11.74 25.67 -45.23
CA ALA A 58 -10.62 24.78 -44.96
C ALA A 58 -10.02 25.04 -43.57
N LEU A 59 -9.81 26.31 -43.21
CA LEU A 59 -9.30 26.71 -41.90
C LEU A 59 -10.26 26.33 -40.78
N ALA A 60 -11.57 26.53 -40.96
CA ALA A 60 -12.57 26.14 -39.98
C ALA A 60 -12.59 24.61 -39.77
N LYS A 61 -12.52 23.83 -40.86
CA LYS A 61 -12.47 22.37 -40.80
C LYS A 61 -11.22 21.88 -40.08
N GLU A 62 -10.06 22.44 -40.37
CA GLU A 62 -8.81 22.06 -39.71
C GLU A 62 -8.82 22.45 -38.22
N LYS A 63 -9.33 23.63 -37.88
CA LYS A 63 -9.48 24.04 -36.48
C LYS A 63 -10.43 23.13 -35.71
N ALA A 64 -11.55 22.73 -36.31
CA ALA A 64 -12.46 21.77 -35.70
C ALA A 64 -11.78 20.41 -35.45
N SER A 65 -11.04 19.89 -36.44
CA SER A 65 -10.30 18.64 -36.30
C SER A 65 -9.19 18.72 -35.24
N GLN A 66 -8.48 19.85 -35.13
CA GLN A 66 -7.47 20.04 -34.07
C GLN A 66 -8.11 20.07 -32.69
N ILE A 67 -9.25 20.76 -32.52
CA ILE A 67 -9.97 20.80 -31.24
C ILE A 67 -10.44 19.39 -30.83
N GLU A 68 -10.93 18.60 -31.78
CA GLU A 68 -11.33 17.21 -31.54
C GLU A 68 -10.14 16.35 -31.10
N GLN A 69 -8.99 16.44 -31.80
CA GLN A 69 -7.77 15.72 -31.42
C GLN A 69 -7.24 16.13 -30.05
N ILE A 70 -7.30 17.42 -29.71
CA ILE A 70 -6.90 17.93 -28.39
C ILE A 70 -7.83 17.39 -27.31
N ALA A 71 -9.14 17.42 -27.53
CA ALA A 71 -10.12 16.89 -26.57
C ALA A 71 -9.94 15.38 -26.35
N GLU A 72 -9.66 14.61 -27.41
CA GLU A 72 -9.34 13.19 -27.29
C GLU A 72 -8.03 12.96 -26.53
N ALA A 73 -6.99 13.76 -26.80
CA ALA A 73 -5.72 13.68 -26.09
C ALA A 73 -5.88 13.99 -24.59
N ASP A 74 -6.66 15.01 -24.24
CA ASP A 74 -6.95 15.37 -22.84
C ASP A 74 -7.67 14.22 -22.12
N LEU A 75 -8.69 13.62 -22.75
CA LEU A 75 -9.38 12.44 -22.20
C LEU A 75 -8.43 11.25 -21.99
N ASN A 76 -7.52 11.01 -22.93
CA ASN A 76 -6.53 9.95 -22.83
C ASN A 76 -5.52 10.20 -21.69
N ILE A 77 -5.11 11.47 -21.51
CA ILE A 77 -4.24 11.88 -20.40
C ILE A 77 -4.94 11.65 -19.06
N ASP A 78 -6.20 12.07 -18.92
CA ASP A 78 -6.97 11.89 -17.70
C ASP A 78 -7.15 10.40 -17.36
N ALA A 79 -7.47 9.57 -18.37
CA ALA A 79 -7.58 8.13 -18.20
C ALA A 79 -6.24 7.51 -17.74
N LEU A 80 -5.12 7.94 -18.32
CA LEU A 80 -3.78 7.51 -17.89
C LEU A 80 -3.47 7.96 -16.47
N CYS A 81 -3.77 9.21 -16.10
CA CYS A 81 -3.56 9.71 -14.74
C CYS A 81 -4.35 8.90 -13.72
N MET A 82 -5.62 8.59 -14.00
CA MET A 82 -6.45 7.75 -13.15
C MET A 82 -5.90 6.33 -13.04
N ALA A 83 -5.50 5.72 -14.16
CA ALA A 83 -4.94 4.37 -14.17
C ALA A 83 -3.59 4.27 -13.43
N PHE A 84 -2.69 5.24 -13.63
CA PHE A 84 -1.41 5.32 -12.93
C PHE A 84 -1.62 5.55 -11.44
N TYR A 85 -2.54 6.43 -11.05
CA TYR A 85 -2.83 6.69 -9.65
C TYR A 85 -3.36 5.44 -8.96
N ALA A 86 -4.39 4.80 -9.53
CA ALA A 86 -4.93 3.54 -9.02
C ALA A 86 -3.86 2.45 -8.88
N ARG A 87 -3.07 2.24 -9.95
CA ARG A 87 -1.95 1.28 -9.97
C ARG A 87 -0.90 1.59 -8.90
N SER A 88 -0.59 2.87 -8.69
CA SER A 88 0.42 3.30 -7.72
C SER A 88 -0.03 3.08 -6.28
N GLU A 89 -1.30 3.34 -5.97
CA GLU A 89 -1.86 3.09 -4.64
C GLU A 89 -1.96 1.59 -4.35
N GLU A 90 -2.45 0.79 -5.30
CA GLU A 90 -2.46 -0.68 -5.18
C GLU A 90 -1.03 -1.24 -4.97
N ALA A 91 -0.06 -0.75 -5.73
CA ALA A 91 1.34 -1.18 -5.59
C ALA A 91 1.94 -0.78 -4.25
N ARG A 92 1.62 0.43 -3.74
CA ARG A 92 2.08 0.92 -2.44
C ARG A 92 1.53 0.05 -1.30
N GLN A 93 0.23 -0.22 -1.33
CA GLN A 93 -0.44 -1.09 -0.34
C GLN A 93 0.08 -2.53 -0.41
N SER A 94 0.19 -3.10 -1.62
CA SER A 94 0.72 -4.45 -1.80
C SER A 94 2.15 -4.58 -1.27
N HIS A 95 2.98 -3.55 -1.46
CA HIS A 95 4.36 -3.55 -1.00
C HIS A 95 4.47 -3.47 0.52
N SER A 96 3.61 -2.68 1.18
CA SER A 96 3.59 -2.58 2.64
C SER A 96 3.04 -3.86 3.29
N VAL A 97 1.98 -4.46 2.72
CA VAL A 97 1.44 -5.77 3.14
C VAL A 97 2.49 -6.87 3.01
N HIS A 98 3.17 -6.95 1.87
CA HIS A 98 4.19 -7.96 1.63
C HIS A 98 5.40 -7.82 2.58
N LYS A 99 5.85 -6.58 2.83
CA LYS A 99 6.91 -6.32 3.82
C LYS A 99 6.50 -6.74 5.23
N LEU A 100 5.26 -6.47 5.61
CA LEU A 100 4.75 -6.90 6.90
C LEU A 100 4.75 -8.43 7.00
N ALA A 101 4.20 -9.12 6.00
CA ALA A 101 4.15 -10.59 5.99
C ALA A 101 5.56 -11.22 6.05
N LEU A 102 6.51 -10.69 5.27
CA LEU A 102 7.91 -11.15 5.33
C LEU A 102 8.56 -10.87 6.68
N GLY A 103 8.31 -9.69 7.27
CA GLY A 103 8.81 -9.35 8.60
C GLY A 103 8.24 -10.26 9.69
N THR A 104 6.95 -10.61 9.60
CA THR A 104 6.30 -11.54 10.53
C THR A 104 6.90 -12.93 10.43
N LEU A 105 7.15 -13.43 9.22
CA LEU A 105 7.81 -14.72 9.00
C LEU A 105 9.27 -14.71 9.50
N ALA A 106 10.01 -13.62 9.30
CA ALA A 106 11.36 -13.49 9.83
C ALA A 106 11.38 -13.49 11.36
N LEU A 107 10.42 -12.83 11.99
CA LEU A 107 10.23 -12.87 13.45
C LEU A 107 9.89 -14.28 13.95
N GLU A 108 9.01 -15.00 13.24
CA GLU A 108 8.67 -16.39 13.55
C GLU A 108 9.89 -17.31 13.49
N GLU A 109 10.74 -17.17 12.48
CA GLU A 109 11.97 -17.95 12.35
C GLU A 109 12.98 -17.62 13.46
N ALA A 110 13.14 -16.33 13.77
CA ALA A 110 14.01 -15.88 14.86
C ALA A 110 13.53 -16.42 16.22
N LEU A 111 12.21 -16.40 16.47
CA LEU A 111 11.64 -17.01 17.66
C LEU A 111 11.76 -18.54 17.66
N SER A 112 11.57 -19.21 16.53
CA SER A 112 11.70 -20.66 16.42
C SER A 112 13.11 -21.14 16.71
N SER A 113 14.12 -20.34 16.34
CA SER A 113 15.54 -20.61 16.61
C SER A 113 16.02 -20.08 17.99
N GLY A 114 15.19 -19.33 18.71
CA GLY A 114 15.57 -18.70 19.99
C GLY A 114 16.53 -17.51 19.85
N SER A 115 16.72 -16.99 18.64
CA SER A 115 17.64 -15.90 18.32
C SER A 115 17.13 -14.54 18.83
N PRO A 116 18.02 -13.53 19.00
CA PRO A 116 17.61 -12.15 19.24
C PRO A 116 16.70 -11.64 18.12
N ILE A 117 15.63 -10.92 18.49
CA ILE A 117 14.58 -10.50 17.55
C ILE A 117 14.56 -8.99 17.24
N ARG A 118 15.55 -8.22 17.70
CA ARG A 118 15.54 -6.75 17.56
C ARG A 118 15.50 -6.29 16.11
N THR A 119 16.27 -6.93 15.24
CA THR A 119 16.37 -6.54 13.83
C THR A 119 15.02 -6.69 13.13
N GLU A 120 14.34 -7.80 13.38
CA GLU A 120 13.04 -8.17 12.82
C GLU A 120 11.96 -7.20 13.33
N VAL A 121 11.97 -6.92 14.64
CA VAL A 121 11.06 -5.95 15.27
C VAL A 121 11.25 -4.54 14.72
N ASP A 122 12.49 -4.09 14.51
CA ASP A 122 12.77 -2.77 13.95
C ASP A 122 12.36 -2.67 12.47
N GLN A 123 12.49 -3.77 11.70
CA GLN A 123 11.99 -3.85 10.33
C GLN A 123 10.46 -3.85 10.27
N LEU A 124 9.79 -4.53 11.21
CA LEU A 124 8.34 -4.53 11.33
C LEU A 124 7.81 -3.13 11.64
N ARG A 125 8.41 -2.40 12.60
CA ARG A 125 8.05 -1.01 12.90
C ARG A 125 8.13 -0.10 11.67
N LYS A 126 9.23 -0.20 10.90
CA LYS A 126 9.38 0.54 9.64
C LYS A 126 8.34 0.17 8.59
N SER A 127 7.89 -1.08 8.59
CA SER A 127 6.86 -1.55 7.65
C SER A 127 5.45 -1.09 8.04
N LEU A 128 5.23 -0.80 9.32
CA LEU A 128 3.98 -0.24 9.85
C LEU A 128 3.86 1.28 9.63
N GLU A 129 4.97 1.98 9.32
CA GLU A 129 4.95 3.40 8.97
C GLU A 129 4.05 3.67 7.76
N GLY A 130 2.83 4.15 8.01
CA GLY A 130 1.86 4.53 6.98
C GLY A 130 0.71 3.53 6.74
N ILE A 131 0.62 2.44 7.51
CA ILE A 131 -0.50 1.49 7.45
C ILE A 131 -1.61 1.87 8.44
N ASP A 132 -1.27 2.27 9.68
CA ASP A 132 -2.13 3.00 10.63
C ASP A 132 -1.31 3.33 11.90
N LYS A 133 -1.42 4.55 12.45
CA LYS A 133 -0.58 5.02 13.57
C LYS A 133 -1.13 4.66 14.96
N ASP A 134 -2.41 4.33 15.07
CA ASP A 134 -3.08 4.01 16.34
C ASP A 134 -3.16 2.50 16.61
N SER A 135 -2.34 1.72 15.92
CA SER A 135 -2.49 0.27 15.84
C SER A 135 -2.03 -0.44 17.12
N LEU A 136 -2.87 -1.36 17.60
CA LEU A 136 -2.55 -2.34 18.66
C LEU A 136 -1.21 -3.06 18.43
N LEU A 137 -0.74 -3.10 17.17
CA LEU A 137 0.54 -3.68 16.79
C LEU A 137 1.74 -2.92 17.38
N GLU A 138 1.73 -1.60 17.39
CA GLU A 138 2.83 -0.82 17.99
C GLU A 138 2.88 -1.03 19.51
N LEU A 139 1.71 -1.14 20.14
CA LEU A 139 1.62 -1.48 21.56
C LEU A 139 2.16 -2.90 21.82
N ALA A 140 1.79 -3.89 21.00
CA ALA A 140 2.27 -5.26 21.12
C ALA A 140 3.80 -5.33 20.93
N LEU A 141 4.34 -4.69 19.89
CA LEU A 141 5.79 -4.62 19.65
C LEU A 141 6.54 -3.89 20.78
N SER A 142 5.91 -2.92 21.44
CA SER A 142 6.47 -2.20 22.58
C SER A 142 6.37 -2.98 23.90
N SER A 143 5.48 -3.96 23.98
CA SER A 143 5.35 -4.85 25.15
C SER A 143 6.39 -5.97 25.18
N LEU A 144 7.13 -6.17 24.09
CA LEU A 144 8.16 -7.19 23.99
C LEU A 144 9.28 -6.96 25.03
N PRO A 145 9.71 -8.01 25.76
CA PRO A 145 10.78 -7.87 26.74
C PRO A 145 12.12 -7.49 26.07
N GLU A 146 12.79 -6.45 26.55
CA GLU A 146 14.07 -5.95 25.98
C GLU A 146 15.19 -6.99 25.97
N ASP A 147 15.18 -7.90 26.93
CA ASP A 147 16.10 -9.02 27.01
C ASP A 147 15.85 -10.08 25.93
N VAL A 148 14.59 -10.29 25.52
CA VAL A 148 14.27 -11.12 24.35
C VAL A 148 14.72 -10.44 23.07
N LEU A 149 14.52 -9.11 22.96
CA LEU A 149 14.99 -8.34 21.80
C LEU A 149 16.51 -8.46 21.61
N LYS A 150 17.27 -8.36 22.71
CA LYS A 150 18.73 -8.25 22.66
C LYS A 150 19.47 -9.58 22.70
N TYR A 151 18.96 -10.54 23.47
CA TYR A 151 19.66 -11.79 23.75
C TYR A 151 18.92 -13.03 23.24
N GLY A 152 17.68 -12.88 22.77
CA GLY A 152 16.82 -13.99 22.39
C GLY A 152 16.08 -14.60 23.59
N SER A 153 15.43 -15.72 23.35
CA SER A 153 14.63 -16.44 24.34
C SER A 153 14.81 -17.93 24.16
N ASP A 154 14.66 -18.69 25.23
CA ASP A 154 14.51 -20.14 25.10
C ASP A 154 13.36 -20.49 24.14
N THR A 155 13.62 -21.47 23.29
CA THR A 155 12.59 -22.10 22.46
C THR A 155 11.60 -22.87 23.33
N GLN A 156 10.41 -23.16 22.79
CA GLN A 156 9.44 -24.01 23.51
C GLN A 156 10.04 -25.38 23.90
N MET A 157 10.88 -25.94 23.04
CA MET A 157 11.57 -27.20 23.32
C MET A 157 12.56 -27.07 24.48
N GLU A 158 13.36 -26.00 24.52
CA GLU A 158 14.28 -25.73 25.62
C GLU A 158 13.55 -25.43 26.92
N LEU A 159 12.46 -24.66 26.89
CA LEU A 159 11.60 -24.41 28.06
C LEU A 159 11.01 -25.71 28.61
N LYS A 160 10.55 -26.62 27.73
CA LYS A 160 10.08 -27.94 28.13
C LYS A 160 11.19 -28.78 28.76
N GLN A 161 12.40 -28.75 28.21
CA GLN A 161 13.56 -29.46 28.77
C GLN A 161 13.97 -28.88 30.14
N LYS A 162 14.03 -27.56 30.28
CA LYS A 162 14.29 -26.87 31.54
C LYS A 162 13.24 -27.20 32.59
N PHE A 163 11.96 -27.24 32.21
CA PHE A 163 10.90 -27.69 33.10
C PHE A 163 11.09 -29.16 33.51
N ASN A 164 11.48 -30.02 32.57
CA ASN A 164 11.77 -31.42 32.86
C ASN A 164 12.86 -31.61 33.91
N SER A 165 13.92 -30.81 33.84
CA SER A 165 14.97 -30.79 34.85
C SER A 165 14.48 -30.21 36.19
N LEU A 166 13.62 -29.19 36.15
CA LEU A 166 13.05 -28.55 37.34
C LEU A 166 12.12 -29.47 38.13
N LYS A 167 11.43 -30.44 37.49
CA LYS A 167 10.52 -31.38 38.14
C LYS A 167 11.14 -32.09 39.36
N ALA A 168 12.42 -32.48 39.28
CA ALA A 168 13.08 -33.14 40.40
C ALA A 168 13.21 -32.22 41.62
N THR A 169 13.59 -30.96 41.40
CA THR A 169 13.68 -29.92 42.43
C THR A 169 12.30 -29.59 43.00
N VAL A 170 11.28 -29.48 42.15
CA VAL A 170 9.90 -29.24 42.55
C VAL A 170 9.37 -30.39 43.41
N ARG A 171 9.62 -31.65 43.04
CA ARG A 171 9.26 -32.83 43.86
C ARG A 171 9.96 -32.84 45.21
N HIS A 172 11.24 -32.46 45.24
CA HIS A 172 12.04 -32.51 46.46
C HIS A 172 11.68 -31.41 47.45
N PHE A 173 11.41 -30.20 46.98
CA PHE A 173 11.20 -29.02 47.83
C PHE A 173 9.74 -28.51 47.86
N GLY A 174 8.87 -29.00 46.98
CA GLY A 174 7.49 -28.52 46.84
C GLY A 174 6.56 -28.89 48.00
N LEU A 175 6.97 -29.81 48.87
CA LEU A 175 6.26 -30.15 50.11
C LEU A 175 6.87 -29.46 51.35
N ILE A 176 7.92 -28.66 51.16
CA ILE A 176 8.64 -27.98 52.24
C ILE A 176 8.21 -26.51 52.26
N PRO A 177 7.65 -25.97 53.36
CA PRO A 177 7.29 -24.55 53.44
C PRO A 177 8.55 -23.65 53.46
N SER A 178 8.49 -22.48 52.82
CA SER A 178 9.63 -21.56 52.61
C SER A 178 10.11 -20.82 53.88
N GLY A 179 9.36 -20.88 54.97
CA GLY A 179 9.78 -20.42 56.30
C GLY A 179 10.15 -21.60 57.19
N GLY A 180 11.43 -22.00 57.19
CA GLY A 180 11.96 -23.11 58.00
C GLY A 180 11.37 -23.12 59.42
N GLY A 181 10.43 -24.03 59.65
CA GLY A 181 9.64 -24.06 60.87
C GLY A 181 10.42 -24.67 62.04
N GLY A 182 10.73 -23.86 63.05
CA GLY A 182 11.12 -24.36 64.37
C GLY A 182 10.04 -25.26 64.99
N ILE A 183 10.51 -26.26 65.75
CA ILE A 183 9.84 -27.12 66.77
C ILE A 183 8.51 -27.82 66.41
N LEU A 184 7.89 -27.62 65.26
CA LEU A 184 6.77 -28.46 64.78
C LEU A 184 7.24 -29.60 63.85
N THR A 185 8.54 -29.65 63.56
CA THR A 185 9.21 -30.66 62.72
C THR A 185 9.26 -32.07 63.31
N HIS A 186 8.75 -32.31 64.52
CA HIS A 186 8.66 -33.65 65.09
C HIS A 186 7.31 -34.37 64.91
N ALA A 187 6.31 -33.75 64.28
CA ALA A 187 5.01 -34.40 64.03
C ALA A 187 4.87 -35.05 62.63
N VAL A 188 5.76 -34.76 61.68
CA VAL A 188 5.67 -35.32 60.31
C VAL A 188 6.51 -36.59 60.12
N ALA A 189 7.38 -36.95 61.08
CA ALA A 189 8.18 -38.17 60.99
C ALA A 189 7.41 -39.48 61.29
N HIS A 190 6.11 -39.41 61.61
CA HIS A 190 5.30 -40.60 61.96
C HIS A 190 4.09 -40.85 61.04
N VAL A 191 3.94 -40.09 59.94
CA VAL A 191 2.86 -40.30 58.93
C VAL A 191 3.41 -40.85 57.60
N ALA A 192 4.54 -41.56 57.65
CA ALA A 192 5.09 -42.29 56.50
C ALA A 192 4.67 -43.76 56.42
N SER A 193 3.63 -44.17 57.16
CA SER A 193 3.14 -45.55 57.15
C SER A 193 1.62 -45.55 57.01
N ASN A 194 1.15 -45.94 55.83
CA ASN A 194 -0.21 -46.42 55.60
C ASN A 194 -1.36 -45.42 55.40
N ILE A 195 -1.13 -44.36 54.62
CA ILE A 195 -2.25 -43.63 53.99
C ILE A 195 -2.25 -43.89 52.48
N LYS A 196 -2.84 -45.04 52.15
CA LYS A 196 -3.68 -45.22 50.95
C LYS A 196 -5.07 -44.72 51.36
N VAL A 197 -5.26 -43.41 51.35
CA VAL A 197 -6.56 -42.75 51.60
C VAL A 197 -7.01 -42.19 50.28
N GLU A 198 -8.26 -42.48 49.96
CA GLU A 198 -8.96 -42.07 48.76
C GLU A 198 -8.81 -40.57 48.51
N GLU A 199 -8.65 -40.28 47.22
CA GLU A 199 -8.56 -38.96 46.63
C GLU A 199 -9.73 -38.09 47.11
N ASP A 200 -9.40 -36.96 47.73
CA ASP A 200 -10.30 -35.82 47.77
C ASP A 200 -10.59 -35.43 46.30
N PRO A 201 -11.85 -35.17 45.88
CA PRO A 201 -12.22 -35.03 44.47
C PRO A 201 -11.71 -33.74 43.80
N SER A 202 -10.74 -33.03 44.40
CA SER A 202 -10.12 -31.82 43.84
C SER A 202 -8.80 -32.05 43.11
N GLY A 203 -8.16 -33.22 43.23
CA GLY A 203 -6.95 -33.53 42.46
C GLY A 203 -5.80 -32.52 42.61
N ASP A 204 -5.70 -31.81 43.74
CA ASP A 204 -4.76 -30.71 43.97
C ASP A 204 -3.43 -31.17 44.59
N GLY A 205 -2.84 -32.23 44.02
CA GLY A 205 -1.55 -32.78 44.44
C GLY A 205 -0.38 -32.24 43.62
N LEU A 206 0.83 -32.28 44.17
CA LEU A 206 2.05 -31.82 43.47
C LEU A 206 2.27 -32.50 42.11
N GLU A 207 1.98 -33.79 41.99
CA GLU A 207 2.08 -34.50 40.70
C GLU A 207 1.00 -34.04 39.71
N SER A 208 -0.22 -33.75 40.19
CA SER A 208 -1.29 -33.17 39.37
C SER A 208 -0.91 -31.78 38.86
N LEU A 209 -0.29 -30.95 39.73
CA LEU A 209 0.27 -29.66 39.33
C LEU A 209 1.33 -29.82 38.23
N ILE A 210 2.28 -30.74 38.41
CA ILE A 210 3.33 -31.00 37.43
C ILE A 210 2.71 -31.43 36.11
N SER A 211 1.80 -32.42 36.12
CA SER A 211 1.11 -32.87 34.90
C SER A 211 0.31 -31.76 34.21
N ARG A 212 -0.41 -30.93 34.97
CA ARG A 212 -1.14 -29.78 34.43
C ARG A 212 -0.20 -28.79 33.73
N VAL A 213 0.95 -28.49 34.34
CA VAL A 213 1.95 -27.59 33.74
C VAL A 213 2.57 -28.21 32.48
N GLU A 214 2.83 -29.52 32.47
CA GLU A 214 3.29 -30.22 31.26
C GLU A 214 2.28 -30.14 30.12
N ASP A 215 1.01 -30.39 30.41
CA ASP A 215 -0.07 -30.32 29.42
C ASP A 215 -0.18 -28.91 28.83
N LEU A 216 -0.06 -27.87 29.66
CA LEU A 216 -0.08 -26.47 29.22
C LEU A 216 1.15 -26.12 28.35
N ILE A 217 2.35 -26.62 28.70
CA ILE A 217 3.55 -26.44 27.88
C ILE A 217 3.38 -27.14 26.52
N VAL A 218 2.83 -28.36 26.49
CA VAL A 218 2.57 -29.08 25.24
C VAL A 218 1.49 -28.40 24.41
N GLY A 219 0.48 -27.80 25.07
CA GLY A 219 -0.55 -26.99 24.42
C GLY A 219 -0.07 -25.61 23.94
N GLY A 220 1.16 -25.20 24.28
CA GLY A 220 1.73 -23.90 23.92
C GLY A 220 1.28 -22.72 24.79
N ASP A 221 0.46 -22.96 25.83
CA ASP A 221 0.04 -21.89 26.75
C ASP A 221 1.06 -21.70 27.88
N LEU A 222 2.18 -21.08 27.52
CA LEU A 222 3.28 -20.79 28.43
C LEU A 222 2.90 -19.79 29.54
N THR A 223 1.90 -18.95 29.32
CA THR A 223 1.43 -18.00 30.35
C THR A 223 0.69 -18.76 31.44
N ALA A 224 -0.31 -19.57 31.06
CA ALA A 224 -1.03 -20.40 32.01
C ALA A 224 -0.11 -21.42 32.70
N ALA A 225 0.88 -21.97 31.98
CA ALA A 225 1.86 -22.88 32.57
C ALA A 225 2.70 -22.19 33.68
N ALA A 226 3.17 -20.97 33.43
CA ALA A 226 3.92 -20.17 34.39
C ALA A 226 3.07 -19.78 35.62
N ASP A 227 1.81 -19.40 35.40
CA ASP A 227 0.90 -19.00 36.47
C ASP A 227 0.46 -20.19 37.31
N ALA A 228 0.15 -21.33 36.68
CA ALA A 228 -0.15 -22.57 37.37
C ALA A 228 1.02 -23.02 38.24
N LEU A 229 2.25 -23.00 37.71
CA LEU A 229 3.45 -23.40 38.45
C LEU A 229 3.75 -22.48 39.63
N THR A 230 3.69 -21.16 39.42
CA THR A 230 3.98 -20.19 40.48
C THR A 230 2.89 -20.17 41.56
N GLY A 231 1.61 -20.22 41.19
CA GLY A 231 0.52 -20.32 42.15
C GLY A 231 0.53 -21.63 42.94
N GLY A 232 0.83 -22.76 42.27
CA GLY A 232 0.89 -24.07 42.91
C GLY A 232 2.09 -24.30 43.83
N LEU A 233 3.13 -23.47 43.73
CA LEU A 233 4.33 -23.54 44.58
C LEU A 233 4.45 -22.39 45.57
N GLN A 234 3.45 -21.50 45.62
CA GLN A 234 3.46 -20.34 46.51
C GLN A 234 3.62 -20.77 47.98
N GLY A 235 4.61 -20.20 48.67
CA GLY A 235 4.90 -20.53 50.07
C GLY A 235 5.71 -21.81 50.27
N THR A 236 6.21 -22.42 49.19
CA THR A 236 7.09 -23.60 49.24
C THR A 236 8.56 -23.21 49.02
N ALA A 237 9.50 -24.05 49.46
CA ALA A 237 10.91 -23.87 49.21
C ALA A 237 11.29 -24.07 47.71
N ALA A 238 10.39 -24.64 46.90
CA ALA A 238 10.56 -24.78 45.45
C ALA A 238 10.19 -23.51 44.66
N GLU A 239 9.52 -22.54 45.29
CA GLU A 239 9.02 -21.32 44.64
C GLU A 239 10.14 -20.55 43.93
N GLU A 240 11.26 -20.33 44.61
CA GLU A 240 12.40 -19.58 44.07
C GLU A 240 13.05 -20.29 42.88
N ALA A 241 13.17 -21.62 42.95
CA ALA A 241 13.71 -22.43 41.86
C ALA A 241 12.80 -22.41 40.61
N ALA A 242 11.48 -22.30 40.81
CA ALA A 242 10.49 -22.24 39.73
C ALA A 242 10.31 -20.81 39.16
N ALA A 243 10.61 -19.78 39.93
CA ALA A 243 10.41 -18.38 39.54
C ALA A 243 11.18 -18.00 38.27
N GLU A 244 12.43 -18.46 38.12
CA GLU A 244 13.23 -18.14 36.94
C GLU A 244 12.70 -18.82 35.67
N TRP A 245 12.26 -20.07 35.76
CA TRP A 245 11.60 -20.74 34.64
C TRP A 245 10.30 -20.03 34.25
N ALA A 246 9.45 -19.69 35.24
CA ALA A 246 8.19 -19.01 35.00
C ALA A 246 8.40 -17.62 34.35
N LYS A 247 9.45 -16.90 34.75
CA LYS A 247 9.85 -15.63 34.14
C LYS A 247 10.26 -15.80 32.68
N GLN A 248 11.06 -16.82 32.35
CA GLN A 248 11.46 -17.12 30.96
C GLN A 248 10.24 -17.52 30.11
N ALA A 249 9.35 -18.37 30.65
CA ALA A 249 8.12 -18.80 29.98
C ALA A 249 7.18 -17.62 29.67
N ARG A 250 6.96 -16.70 30.62
CA ARG A 250 6.12 -15.49 30.38
C ARG A 250 6.70 -14.58 29.29
N LYS A 251 8.02 -14.34 29.32
CA LYS A 251 8.68 -13.53 28.28
C LYS A 251 8.50 -14.13 26.90
N ARG A 252 8.66 -15.45 26.80
CA ARG A 252 8.44 -16.20 25.56
C ARG A 252 6.97 -16.11 25.12
N ALA A 253 6.03 -16.26 26.05
CA ALA A 253 4.61 -16.17 25.76
C ALA A 253 4.21 -14.79 25.19
N ILE A 254 4.74 -13.69 25.75
CA ILE A 254 4.50 -12.34 25.23
C ILE A 254 4.98 -12.22 23.78
N ALA A 255 6.15 -12.79 23.45
CA ALA A 255 6.68 -12.78 22.10
C ALA A 255 5.81 -13.59 21.12
N GLU A 256 5.36 -14.78 21.52
CA GLU A 256 4.48 -15.63 20.69
C GLU A 256 3.07 -15.05 20.51
N GLN A 257 2.52 -14.38 21.53
CA GLN A 257 1.26 -13.65 21.42
C GLN A 257 1.39 -12.46 20.47
N THR A 258 2.49 -11.71 20.56
CA THR A 258 2.79 -10.60 19.63
C THR A 258 2.89 -11.11 18.20
N LEU A 259 3.58 -12.23 17.98
CA LEU A 259 3.67 -12.87 16.66
C LEU A 259 2.29 -13.29 16.13
N THR A 260 1.45 -13.86 17.00
CA THR A 260 0.09 -14.28 16.63
C THR A 260 -0.77 -13.09 16.18
N LEU A 261 -0.68 -11.96 16.89
CA LEU A 261 -1.36 -10.71 16.51
C LEU A 261 -0.86 -10.18 15.15
N LEU A 262 0.45 -10.21 14.92
CA LEU A 262 1.05 -9.80 13.64
C LEU A 262 0.59 -10.70 12.48
N HIS A 263 0.54 -12.01 12.68
CA HIS A 263 0.03 -12.97 11.68
C HIS A 263 -1.45 -12.74 11.37
N SER A 264 -2.28 -12.55 12.41
CA SER A 264 -3.70 -12.27 12.24
C SER A 264 -3.93 -10.99 11.45
N TYR A 265 -3.18 -9.93 11.77
CA TYR A 265 -3.28 -8.66 11.07
C TYR A 265 -2.77 -8.76 9.63
N ALA A 266 -1.60 -9.34 9.40
CA ALA A 266 -1.04 -9.54 8.06
C ALA A 266 -2.00 -10.35 7.17
N SER A 267 -2.66 -11.37 7.72
CA SER A 267 -3.69 -12.13 7.02
C SER A 267 -4.92 -11.25 6.72
N SER A 268 -5.42 -10.50 7.70
CA SER A 268 -6.61 -9.65 7.53
C SER A 268 -6.43 -8.59 6.44
N ILE A 269 -5.26 -7.95 6.36
CA ILE A 269 -5.00 -6.91 5.35
C ILE A 269 -4.69 -7.48 3.96
N THR A 270 -4.26 -8.74 3.88
CA THR A 270 -4.00 -9.41 2.59
C THR A 270 -5.30 -9.81 1.89
N PHE A 271 -6.37 -10.08 2.65
CA PHE A 271 -7.67 -10.51 2.14
C PHE A 271 -8.75 -9.40 2.15
N SER A 272 -8.41 -8.19 2.60
CA SER A 272 -9.27 -7.00 2.51
C SER A 272 -9.05 -6.25 1.22
#